data_AF-A0AA44Z618-F1
#
_entry.id   AF-A0AA44Z618-F1
#
_cell.length_a   1.000
_cell.length_b   1.000
_cell.length_c   1.000
_cell.angle_alpha   90.00
_cell.angle_beta   90.00
_cell.angle_gamma   90.00
#
_symmetry.space_group_name_H-M   'P 1'
#
loop_
_entity.id
_entity.type
_entity.pdbx_description
1 polymer ?
#
loop_
_entity_poly.entity_id
_entity_poly.type
_entity_poly.pdbx_seq_one_letter_code
_entity_poly.pdbx_strand_id
1 'polypeptide(L)'
;AVTHPDYTTAAIALFVFALITFLSIKGNGWMKSYAVLLGISCGWLLYAVLGKSSHMPSHTPLVKLPELFSWGTPRLDIGMALTAILFTFLLGANTIAAISAVKQVAPLSKENEKQILNRGVWAGGISHIISSLFSTIGIVPLPASAGFIQLTGQRKVKSFLIASLILAGISFIPSIVNFISLLPGPIANAALLATFVQVIGISFQSILREELNQHRLTILGISLLISLGIMFLPESAFSGIPSSLQYVLSNGLLVGTMLVILLEQFWKE
;
A
#
# COMPACT_ATOMS: atom_id res chain seq x y z
N ALA A 1 -12.04 -16.60 -22.53
CA ALA A 1 -10.88 -16.78 -23.43
C ALA A 1 -9.68 -17.14 -22.57
N VAL A 2 -9.03 -18.27 -22.85
CA VAL A 2 -7.79 -18.64 -22.16
C VAL A 2 -6.72 -17.64 -22.59
N THR A 3 -6.42 -16.68 -21.74
CA THR A 3 -5.32 -15.74 -21.95
C THR A 3 -4.03 -16.55 -21.90
N HIS A 4 -3.39 -16.76 -23.05
CA HIS A 4 -2.04 -17.33 -23.06
C HIS A 4 -1.15 -16.44 -22.17
N PRO A 5 -0.45 -17.03 -21.17
CA PRO A 5 0.40 -16.24 -20.29
C PRO A 5 1.51 -15.60 -21.12
N ASP A 6 1.62 -14.27 -21.02
CA ASP A 6 2.68 -13.51 -21.66
C ASP A 6 3.99 -13.73 -20.90
N TYR A 7 4.68 -14.81 -21.26
CA TYR A 7 5.93 -15.23 -20.63
C TYR A 7 7.01 -14.14 -20.67
N THR A 8 7.04 -13.33 -21.72
CA THR A 8 7.99 -12.23 -21.84
C THR A 8 7.73 -11.16 -20.78
N THR A 9 6.46 -10.77 -20.59
CA THR A 9 6.08 -9.82 -19.54
C THR A 9 6.34 -10.37 -18.14
N ALA A 10 6.06 -11.66 -17.92
CA ALA A 10 6.37 -12.33 -16.66
C ALA A 10 7.88 -12.35 -16.38
N ALA A 11 8.72 -12.64 -17.40
CA ALA A 11 10.17 -12.63 -17.27
C ALA A 11 10.72 -11.24 -16.92
N ILE A 12 10.19 -10.17 -17.52
CA ILE A 12 10.57 -8.80 -17.18
C ILE A 12 10.17 -8.48 -15.74
N ALA A 13 8.96 -8.84 -15.31
CA ALA A 13 8.51 -8.61 -13.94
C ALA A 13 9.40 -9.35 -12.93
N LEU A 14 9.73 -10.62 -13.19
CA LEU A 14 10.66 -11.39 -12.35
C LEU A 14 12.06 -10.78 -12.33
N PHE A 15 12.56 -10.32 -13.48
CA PHE A 15 13.84 -9.61 -13.55
C PHE A 15 13.83 -8.33 -12.72
N VAL A 16 12.79 -7.51 -12.83
CA VAL A 16 12.65 -6.27 -12.03
C VAL A 16 12.63 -6.59 -10.54
N PHE A 17 11.83 -7.57 -10.13
CA PHE A 17 11.78 -8.01 -8.72
C PHE A 17 13.14 -8.48 -8.22
N ALA A 18 13.82 -9.34 -8.99
CA ALA A 18 15.14 -9.85 -8.66
C ALA A 18 16.19 -8.73 -8.60
N LEU A 19 16.16 -7.78 -9.54
CA LEU A 19 17.06 -6.64 -9.60
C LEU A 19 16.87 -5.72 -8.38
N ILE A 20 15.63 -5.35 -8.07
CA ILE A 20 15.33 -4.50 -6.90
C ILE A 20 15.81 -5.20 -5.62
N THR A 21 15.52 -6.49 -5.46
CA THR A 21 15.92 -7.27 -4.29
C THR A 21 17.44 -7.37 -4.18
N PHE A 22 18.12 -7.67 -5.28
CA PHE A 22 19.58 -7.77 -5.34
C PHE A 22 20.24 -6.43 -4.97
N LEU A 23 19.81 -5.33 -5.59
CA LEU A 23 20.33 -3.98 -5.29
C LEU A 23 20.02 -3.57 -3.85
N SER A 24 18.88 -3.97 -3.31
CA SER A 24 18.48 -3.66 -1.93
C SER A 24 19.34 -4.38 -0.88
N ILE A 25 19.84 -5.58 -1.19
CA ILE A 25 20.64 -6.40 -0.26
C ILE A 25 22.14 -6.16 -0.46
N LYS A 26 22.61 -6.21 -1.71
CA LYS A 26 24.03 -6.19 -2.07
C LYS A 26 24.51 -4.86 -2.67
N GLY A 27 23.61 -3.92 -2.95
CA GLY A 27 23.99 -2.62 -3.50
C GLY A 27 24.78 -1.76 -2.50
N ASN A 28 25.72 -0.98 -3.02
CA ASN A 28 26.52 -0.06 -2.21
C ASN A 28 25.76 1.26 -2.00
N GLY A 29 25.61 1.70 -0.75
CA GLY A 29 25.12 3.03 -0.35
C GLY A 29 23.98 3.58 -1.22
N TRP A 30 24.33 4.38 -2.24
CA TRP A 30 23.39 4.97 -3.18
C TRP A 30 22.55 3.94 -3.95
N MET A 31 23.13 2.83 -4.41
CA MET A 31 22.41 1.80 -5.19
C MET A 31 21.29 1.17 -4.36
N LYS A 32 21.54 0.98 -3.06
CA LYS A 32 20.55 0.46 -2.12
C LYS A 32 19.41 1.46 -1.90
N SER A 33 19.74 2.74 -1.74
CA SER A 33 18.74 3.80 -1.58
C SER A 33 17.89 4.03 -2.84
N TYR A 34 18.44 3.79 -4.04
CA TYR A 34 17.73 3.94 -5.32
C TYR A 34 17.33 2.62 -5.96
N ALA A 35 17.39 1.49 -5.25
CA ALA A 35 17.16 0.15 -5.81
C ALA A 35 15.80 0.02 -6.52
N VAL A 36 14.73 0.53 -5.91
CA VAL A 36 13.38 0.51 -6.49
C VAL A 36 13.32 1.36 -7.77
N LEU A 37 13.89 2.58 -7.73
CA LEU A 37 13.92 3.48 -8.89
C LEU A 37 14.68 2.86 -10.05
N LEU A 38 15.89 2.35 -9.80
CA LEU A 38 16.73 1.69 -10.79
C LEU A 38 16.02 0.46 -11.39
N GLY A 39 15.37 -0.35 -10.54
CA GLY A 39 14.62 -1.52 -11.00
C GLY A 39 13.44 -1.15 -11.91
N ILE A 40 12.65 -0.14 -11.53
CA ILE A 40 11.56 0.37 -12.36
C ILE A 40 12.11 0.94 -13.68
N SER A 41 13.17 1.75 -13.63
CA SER A 41 13.77 2.35 -14.83
C SER A 41 14.31 1.28 -15.80
N CYS A 42 15.07 0.30 -15.31
CA CYS A 42 15.60 -0.79 -16.13
C CYS A 42 14.47 -1.65 -16.69
N GLY A 43 13.47 -2.02 -15.87
CA GLY A 43 12.31 -2.79 -16.31
C GLY A 43 11.50 -2.08 -17.38
N TRP A 44 11.22 -0.80 -17.16
CA TRP A 44 10.44 0.02 -18.09
C TRP A 44 11.17 0.22 -19.41
N LEU A 45 12.48 0.43 -19.38
CA LEU A 45 13.31 0.48 -20.59
C LEU A 45 13.25 -0.84 -21.37
N LEU A 46 13.43 -1.98 -20.71
CA LEU A 46 13.33 -3.30 -21.35
C LEU A 46 11.95 -3.53 -21.97
N TYR A 47 10.89 -3.15 -21.26
CA TYR A 47 9.52 -3.28 -21.73
C TYR A 47 9.24 -2.39 -22.96
N ALA A 48 9.84 -1.20 -23.01
CA ALA A 48 9.77 -0.30 -24.15
C ALA A 48 10.57 -0.83 -25.37
N VAL A 49 11.79 -1.34 -25.16
CA VAL A 49 12.62 -1.93 -26.23
C VAL A 49 11.94 -3.14 -26.89
N LEU A 50 11.14 -3.88 -26.11
CA LEU A 50 10.33 -5.00 -26.61
C LEU A 50 9.02 -4.56 -27.31
N GLY A 51 8.83 -3.26 -27.54
CA GLY A 51 7.71 -2.72 -28.29
C GLY A 51 6.36 -2.77 -27.55
N LYS A 52 6.36 -3.01 -26.23
CA LYS A 52 5.13 -3.16 -25.44
C LYS A 52 4.65 -1.85 -24.79
N SER A 53 5.36 -0.74 -25.00
CA SER A 53 5.00 0.56 -24.44
C SER A 53 3.75 1.15 -25.08
N SER A 54 2.88 1.73 -24.27
CA SER A 54 1.77 2.57 -24.74
C SER A 54 2.27 3.91 -25.27
N HIS A 55 1.50 4.50 -26.18
CA HIS A 55 1.82 5.81 -26.77
C HIS A 55 1.27 6.94 -25.91
N MET A 56 2.03 8.02 -25.84
CA MET A 56 1.59 9.24 -25.16
C MET A 56 0.51 9.94 -26.00
N PRO A 57 -0.52 10.56 -25.38
CA PRO A 57 -1.47 11.38 -26.11
C PRO A 57 -0.78 12.55 -26.83
N SER A 58 -1.16 12.79 -28.08
CA SER A 58 -0.47 13.71 -29.00
C SER A 58 -0.56 15.19 -28.61
N HIS A 59 -1.54 15.56 -27.77
CA HIS A 59 -1.75 16.94 -27.33
C HIS A 59 -2.18 16.99 -25.87
N THR A 60 -1.39 17.66 -25.04
CA THR A 60 -1.70 17.88 -23.62
C THR A 60 -1.38 19.33 -23.25
N PRO A 61 -2.25 20.02 -22.48
CA PRO A 61 -1.96 21.37 -22.04
C PRO A 61 -0.73 21.38 -21.13
N LEU A 62 0.00 22.51 -21.12
CA LEU A 62 1.26 22.64 -20.38
C LEU A 62 1.02 22.59 -18.86
N VAL A 63 -0.07 23.20 -18.41
CA VAL A 63 -0.53 23.20 -17.02
C VAL A 63 -2.02 22.90 -17.00
N LYS A 64 -2.46 22.01 -16.10
CA LYS A 64 -3.88 21.74 -15.83
C LYS A 64 -4.13 21.79 -14.32
N LEU A 65 -5.09 22.61 -13.92
CA LEU A 65 -5.56 22.66 -12.53
C LEU A 65 -6.56 21.53 -12.26
N PRO A 66 -6.57 20.94 -11.05
CA PRO A 66 -7.51 19.90 -10.69
C PRO A 66 -8.93 20.48 -10.66
N GLU A 67 -9.87 19.77 -11.27
CA GLU A 67 -11.27 20.16 -11.32
C GLU A 67 -11.96 19.77 -10.00
N LEU A 68 -12.79 20.67 -9.47
CA LEU A 68 -13.63 20.37 -8.32
C LEU A 68 -14.83 19.56 -8.77
N PHE A 69 -15.14 18.48 -8.05
CA PHE A 69 -16.30 17.63 -8.30
C PHE A 69 -16.39 17.13 -9.75
N SER A 70 -15.27 16.65 -10.31
CA SER A 70 -15.21 16.16 -11.70
C SER A 70 -16.14 14.96 -11.95
N TRP A 71 -16.51 14.21 -10.90
CA TRP A 71 -17.50 13.12 -10.98
C TRP A 71 -18.95 13.55 -10.71
N GLY A 72 -19.19 14.86 -10.54
CA GLY A 72 -20.49 15.44 -10.22
C GLY A 72 -20.58 15.94 -8.77
N THR A 73 -21.64 16.69 -8.48
CA THR A 73 -21.86 17.30 -7.16
C THR A 73 -22.12 16.24 -6.08
N PRO A 74 -21.72 16.48 -4.81
CA PRO A 74 -21.95 15.54 -3.71
C PRO A 74 -23.44 15.18 -3.58
N ARG A 75 -23.73 13.88 -3.58
CA ARG A 75 -25.06 13.35 -3.31
C ARG A 75 -25.01 12.50 -2.06
N LEU A 76 -25.97 12.71 -1.16
CA LEU A 76 -26.09 11.91 0.04
C LEU A 76 -26.94 10.68 -0.28
N ASP A 77 -26.26 9.56 -0.48
CA ASP A 77 -26.88 8.24 -0.59
C ASP A 77 -26.65 7.47 0.71
N ILE A 78 -27.74 6.99 1.33
CA ILE A 78 -27.69 6.31 2.63
C ILE A 78 -26.90 5.00 2.54
N GLY A 79 -27.01 4.28 1.42
CA GLY A 79 -26.25 3.04 1.18
C GLY A 79 -24.75 3.30 1.06
N MET A 80 -24.37 4.35 0.32
CA MET A 80 -22.97 4.79 0.23
C MET A 80 -22.44 5.30 1.56
N ALA A 81 -23.25 6.03 2.33
CA ALA A 81 -22.86 6.54 3.65
C ALA A 81 -22.57 5.40 4.63
N LEU A 82 -23.46 4.39 4.69
CA LEU A 82 -23.24 3.20 5.52
C LEU A 82 -21.99 2.44 5.07
N THR A 83 -21.79 2.27 3.77
CA THR A 83 -20.60 1.63 3.20
C THR A 83 -19.32 2.39 3.57
N ALA A 84 -19.33 3.72 3.48
CA ALA A 84 -18.18 4.57 3.83
C ALA A 84 -17.84 4.51 5.33
N ILE A 85 -18.85 4.46 6.21
CA ILE A 85 -18.65 4.27 7.65
C ILE A 85 -17.93 2.94 7.92
N LEU A 86 -18.37 1.86 7.26
CA LEU A 86 -17.75 0.54 7.42
C LEU A 86 -16.32 0.51 6.89
N PHE A 87 -16.08 1.14 5.74
CA PHE A 87 -14.74 1.29 5.18
C PHE A 87 -13.81 2.11 6.08
N THR A 88 -14.35 3.02 6.91
CA THR A 88 -13.57 3.80 7.86
C THR A 88 -12.94 2.92 8.95
N PHE A 89 -13.62 1.84 9.39
CA PHE A 89 -13.02 0.88 10.32
C PHE A 89 -11.84 0.13 9.69
N LEU A 90 -11.98 -0.28 8.42
CA LEU A 90 -10.88 -0.87 7.64
C LEU A 90 -9.69 0.09 7.54
N LEU A 91 -9.97 1.35 7.23
CA LEU A 91 -8.94 2.37 7.12
C LEU A 91 -8.26 2.65 8.47
N GLY A 92 -9.01 2.62 9.57
CA GLY A 92 -8.48 2.74 10.93
C GLY A 92 -7.46 1.65 11.24
N ALA A 93 -7.80 0.39 10.95
CA ALA A 93 -6.88 -0.75 11.12
C ALA A 93 -5.61 -0.60 10.26
N ASN A 94 -5.75 -0.21 8.98
CA ASN A 94 -4.61 0.07 8.10
C ASN A 94 -3.73 1.23 8.62
N THR A 95 -4.36 2.27 9.16
CA THR A 95 -3.65 3.42 9.73
C THR A 95 -2.81 3.02 10.94
N ILE A 96 -3.39 2.23 11.85
CA ILE A 96 -2.67 1.68 13.01
C ILE A 96 -1.50 0.82 12.52
N ALA A 97 -1.74 -0.11 11.59
CA ALA A 97 -0.71 -0.99 11.05
C ALA A 97 0.44 -0.21 10.39
N ALA A 98 0.13 0.79 9.57
CA ALA A 98 1.11 1.60 8.87
C ALA A 98 1.95 2.46 9.84
N ILE A 99 1.30 3.13 10.81
CA ILE A 99 2.00 3.93 11.83
C ILE A 99 2.90 3.05 12.68
N SER A 100 2.40 1.88 13.12
CA SER A 100 3.19 0.92 13.90
C SER A 100 4.40 0.41 13.12
N ALA A 101 4.23 0.07 11.84
CA ALA A 101 5.34 -0.38 11.00
C ALA A 101 6.41 0.71 10.83
N VAL A 102 5.99 1.97 10.57
CA VAL A 102 6.93 3.09 10.44
C VAL A 102 7.65 3.38 11.76
N LYS A 103 6.96 3.28 12.91
CA LYS A 103 7.56 3.47 14.25
C LYS A 103 8.69 2.48 14.53
N GLN A 104 8.60 1.24 14.02
CA GLN A 104 9.66 0.24 14.20
C GLN A 104 10.96 0.59 13.47
N VAL A 105 10.85 1.19 12.28
CA VAL A 105 12.00 1.48 11.40
C VAL A 105 12.49 2.93 11.52
N ALA A 106 11.63 3.83 11.99
CA ALA A 106 11.90 5.24 12.21
C ALA A 106 11.29 5.64 13.57
N PRO A 107 11.93 5.28 14.68
CA PRO A 107 11.45 5.65 16.01
C PRO A 107 11.40 7.17 16.12
N LEU A 108 10.18 7.71 16.04
CA LEU A 108 9.91 9.11 16.33
C LEU A 108 10.13 9.34 17.84
N SER A 109 10.32 10.61 18.21
CA SER A 109 10.52 11.11 19.59
C SER A 109 9.59 10.47 20.64
N LYS A 110 9.86 10.69 21.94
CA LYS A 110 9.09 10.24 23.13
C LYS A 110 7.61 10.70 23.18
N GLU A 111 6.98 11.00 22.05
CA GLU A 111 5.55 11.30 21.95
C GLU A 111 4.71 10.08 22.34
N ASN A 112 3.57 10.36 22.97
CA ASN A 112 2.61 9.34 23.37
C ASN A 112 2.00 8.68 22.12
N GLU A 113 2.00 7.35 22.09
CA GLU A 113 1.47 6.55 20.98
C GLU A 113 0.02 6.92 20.61
N LYS A 114 -0.82 7.17 21.62
CA LYS A 114 -2.20 7.62 21.39
C LYS A 114 -2.26 8.96 20.64
N GLN A 115 -1.34 9.88 20.94
CA GLN A 115 -1.29 11.17 20.26
C GLN A 115 -0.85 11.03 18.81
N ILE A 116 0.15 10.17 18.53
CA ILE A 116 0.61 9.89 17.16
C ILE A 116 -0.53 9.28 16.33
N LEU A 117 -1.22 8.28 16.87
CA LEU A 117 -2.37 7.64 16.22
C LEU A 117 -3.48 8.65 15.95
N ASN A 118 -3.87 9.46 16.95
CA ASN A 118 -4.90 10.48 16.77
C ASN A 118 -4.54 11.49 15.68
N ARG A 119 -3.29 11.99 15.66
CA ARG A 119 -2.83 12.93 14.62
C ARG A 119 -2.85 12.27 13.24
N GLY A 120 -2.46 11.00 13.14
CA GLY A 120 -2.50 10.21 11.91
C GLY A 120 -3.92 10.04 11.37
N VAL A 121 -4.88 9.71 12.23
CA VAL A 121 -6.30 9.60 11.86
C VAL A 121 -6.86 10.94 11.40
N TRP A 122 -6.57 12.04 12.11
CA TRP A 122 -6.97 13.38 11.69
C TRP A 122 -6.38 13.77 10.33
N ALA A 123 -5.10 13.52 10.12
CA ALA A 123 -4.45 13.79 8.84
C ALA A 123 -5.07 12.97 7.70
N GLY A 124 -5.39 11.69 7.95
CA GLY A 124 -6.13 10.84 7.02
C GLY A 124 -7.50 11.42 6.67
N GLY A 125 -8.29 11.79 7.66
CA GLY A 125 -9.62 12.39 7.46
C GLY A 125 -9.58 13.67 6.63
N ILE A 126 -8.66 14.59 6.94
CA ILE A 126 -8.45 15.82 6.14
C ILE A 126 -8.08 15.46 4.70
N SER A 127 -7.18 14.47 4.51
CA SER A 127 -6.77 14.02 3.19
C SER A 127 -7.94 13.44 2.38
N HIS A 128 -8.85 12.70 3.03
CA HIS A 128 -10.05 12.18 2.37
C HIS A 128 -11.05 13.27 2.00
N ILE A 129 -11.23 14.30 2.84
CA ILE A 129 -12.06 15.46 2.50
C ILE A 129 -11.49 16.13 1.25
N ILE A 130 -10.20 16.42 1.22
CA ILE A 130 -9.54 17.02 0.06
C ILE A 130 -9.67 16.12 -1.18
N SER A 131 -9.46 14.81 -1.02
CA SER A 131 -9.61 13.82 -2.12
C SER A 131 -11.03 13.81 -2.68
N SER A 132 -12.05 13.91 -1.82
CA SER A 132 -13.45 13.97 -2.22
C SER A 132 -13.77 15.24 -3.02
N LEU A 133 -13.25 16.40 -2.61
CA LEU A 133 -13.43 17.66 -3.34
C LEU A 133 -12.87 17.59 -4.77
N PHE A 134 -11.71 16.96 -4.95
CA PHE A 134 -11.04 16.82 -6.25
C PHE A 134 -11.36 15.49 -6.94
N SER A 135 -12.43 14.80 -6.53
CA SER A 135 -12.89 13.54 -7.15
C SER A 135 -11.77 12.51 -7.35
N THR A 136 -10.95 12.34 -6.32
CA THR A 136 -9.87 11.37 -6.24
C THR A 136 -10.26 10.21 -5.32
N ILE A 137 -9.69 9.04 -5.54
CA ILE A 137 -9.90 7.87 -4.68
C ILE A 137 -9.30 8.14 -3.29
N GLY A 138 -9.95 7.61 -2.24
CA GLY A 138 -9.46 7.74 -0.88
C GLY A 138 -8.04 7.19 -0.70
N ILE A 139 -7.21 7.92 0.03
CA ILE A 139 -5.80 7.57 0.28
C ILE A 139 -5.72 6.57 1.43
N VAL A 140 -5.00 5.46 1.22
CA VAL A 140 -4.77 4.45 2.26
C VAL A 140 -3.32 4.49 2.70
N PRO A 141 -3.02 4.62 4.00
CA PRO A 141 -1.66 4.53 4.49
C PRO A 141 -1.15 3.09 4.36
N LEU A 142 0.00 2.92 3.72
CA LEU A 142 0.57 1.61 3.43
C LEU A 142 1.70 1.26 4.41
N PRO A 143 1.65 0.08 5.08
CA PRO A 143 2.79 -0.45 5.84
C PRO A 143 4.05 -0.65 4.97
N ALA A 144 3.88 -0.81 3.66
CA ALA A 144 4.96 -0.87 2.66
C ALA A 144 5.93 0.32 2.74
N SER A 145 5.46 1.51 3.13
CA SER A 145 6.31 2.69 3.32
C SER A 145 7.40 2.47 4.37
N ALA A 146 7.14 1.68 5.41
CA ALA A 146 8.14 1.31 6.41
C ALA A 146 9.26 0.46 5.80
N GLY A 147 8.92 -0.50 4.93
CA GLY A 147 9.89 -1.28 4.17
C GLY A 147 10.81 -0.38 3.34
N PHE A 148 10.25 0.61 2.65
CA PHE A 148 11.04 1.56 1.86
C PHE A 148 11.96 2.45 2.72
N ILE A 149 11.48 2.94 3.87
CA ILE A 149 12.31 3.72 4.81
C ILE A 149 13.47 2.87 5.35
N GLN A 150 13.22 1.61 5.68
CA GLN A 150 14.23 0.68 6.17
C GLN A 150 15.28 0.36 5.10
N LEU A 151 14.87 0.18 3.85
CA LEU A 151 15.76 -0.04 2.72
C LEU A 151 16.66 1.15 2.46
N THR A 152 16.05 2.34 2.34
CA THR A 152 16.77 3.56 1.95
C THR A 152 17.59 4.17 3.08
N GLY A 153 17.25 3.86 4.34
CA GLY A 153 17.81 4.49 5.54
C GLY A 153 17.37 5.94 5.73
N GLN A 154 16.54 6.49 4.85
CA GLN A 154 16.17 7.90 4.89
C GLN A 154 14.93 8.12 5.76
N ARG A 155 15.16 8.57 7.00
CA ARG A 155 14.12 8.77 8.02
C ARG A 155 13.68 10.22 8.20
N LYS A 156 14.29 11.15 7.45
CA LYS A 156 14.08 12.60 7.63
C LYS A 156 12.74 13.06 7.03
N VAL A 157 11.85 13.57 7.89
CA VAL A 157 10.55 14.17 7.49
C VAL A 157 10.74 15.32 6.51
N LYS A 158 11.79 16.14 6.66
CA LYS A 158 12.08 17.24 5.72
C LYS A 158 12.25 16.76 4.28
N SER A 159 12.95 15.65 4.07
CA SER A 159 13.13 15.08 2.73
C SER A 159 11.83 14.57 2.14
N PHE A 160 10.97 13.96 2.97
CA PHE A 160 9.62 13.57 2.57
C PHE A 160 8.78 14.77 2.15
N LEU A 161 8.75 15.85 2.95
CA LEU A 161 7.98 17.06 2.63
C LEU A 161 8.42 17.73 1.33
N ILE A 162 9.74 17.82 1.09
CA ILE A 162 10.28 18.38 -0.16
C ILE A 162 9.85 17.52 -1.35
N ALA A 163 9.96 16.19 -1.25
CA ALA A 163 9.53 15.28 -2.30
C ALA A 163 8.03 15.39 -2.58
N SER A 164 7.20 15.43 -1.53
CA SER A 164 5.75 15.59 -1.66
C SER A 164 5.37 16.92 -2.32
N LEU A 165 6.07 18.02 -2.01
CA LEU A 165 5.83 19.32 -2.65
C LEU A 165 6.22 19.31 -4.13
N ILE A 166 7.35 18.67 -4.47
CA ILE A 166 7.77 18.50 -5.86
C ILE A 166 6.75 17.66 -6.63
N LEU A 167 6.28 16.55 -6.06
CA LEU A 167 5.26 15.69 -6.68
C LEU A 167 3.92 16.42 -6.84
N ALA A 168 3.52 17.24 -5.85
CA ALA A 168 2.35 18.11 -5.98
C ALA A 168 2.53 19.10 -7.14
N GLY A 169 3.71 19.71 -7.28
CA GLY A 169 4.04 20.56 -8.43
C GLY A 169 3.95 19.83 -9.78
N ILE A 170 4.51 18.61 -9.86
CA ILE A 170 4.47 17.76 -11.06
C ILE A 170 3.03 17.41 -11.45
N SER A 171 2.13 17.24 -10.47
CA SER A 171 0.72 16.88 -10.75
C SER A 171 -0.02 17.93 -11.60
N PHE A 172 0.44 19.19 -11.60
CA PHE A 172 -0.11 20.25 -12.44
C PHE A 172 0.38 20.22 -13.89
N ILE A 173 1.33 19.34 -14.24
CA ILE A 173 1.93 19.23 -15.58
C ILE A 173 1.46 17.92 -16.23
N PRO A 174 0.37 17.93 -17.02
CA PRO A 174 -0.21 16.73 -17.61
C PRO A 174 0.76 15.90 -18.44
N SER A 175 1.72 16.53 -19.12
CA SER A 175 2.73 15.81 -19.91
C SER A 175 3.55 14.85 -19.05
N ILE A 176 3.95 15.26 -17.84
CA ILE A 176 4.72 14.41 -16.92
C ILE A 176 3.81 13.33 -16.32
N VAL A 177 2.60 13.71 -15.91
CA VAL A 177 1.61 12.76 -15.36
C VAL A 177 1.29 11.67 -16.37
N ASN A 178 1.04 12.04 -17.63
CA ASN A 178 0.76 11.09 -18.71
C ASN A 178 1.95 10.20 -19.00
N PHE A 179 3.18 10.73 -18.98
CA PHE A 179 4.38 9.91 -19.13
C PHE A 179 4.49 8.87 -18.01
N ILE A 180 4.30 9.27 -16.74
CA ILE A 180 4.33 8.34 -15.60
C ILE A 180 3.22 7.29 -15.70
N SER A 181 2.04 7.67 -16.21
CA SER A 181 0.92 6.73 -16.45
C SER A 181 1.20 5.67 -17.52
N LEU A 182 2.25 5.83 -18.34
CA LEU A 182 2.72 4.79 -19.26
C LEU A 182 3.52 3.69 -18.54
N LEU A 183 3.77 3.82 -17.23
CA LEU A 183 4.41 2.78 -16.42
C LEU A 183 3.61 1.47 -16.52
N PRO A 184 4.20 0.39 -17.07
CA PRO A 184 3.47 -0.84 -17.25
C PRO A 184 3.14 -1.49 -15.91
N GLY A 185 1.87 -1.90 -15.74
CA GLY A 185 1.37 -2.55 -14.53
C GLY A 185 2.25 -3.70 -14.00
N PRO A 186 2.75 -4.62 -14.85
CA PRO A 186 3.64 -5.70 -14.42
C PRO A 186 4.93 -5.23 -13.72
N ILE A 187 5.52 -4.11 -14.16
CA ILE A 187 6.75 -3.55 -13.57
C ILE A 187 6.43 -2.89 -12.23
N ALA A 188 5.32 -2.13 -12.17
CA ALA A 188 4.86 -1.52 -10.92
C ALA A 188 4.56 -2.60 -9.85
N ASN A 189 3.89 -3.68 -10.26
CA ASN A 189 3.57 -4.81 -9.38
C ASN A 189 4.85 -5.54 -8.90
N ALA A 190 5.85 -5.72 -9.76
CA ALA A 190 7.13 -6.31 -9.37
C ALA A 190 7.88 -5.46 -8.33
N ALA A 191 7.87 -4.13 -8.49
CA ALA A 191 8.45 -3.21 -7.51
C ALA A 191 7.70 -3.22 -6.16
N LEU A 192 6.36 -3.30 -6.21
CA LEU A 192 5.53 -3.43 -5.01
C LEU A 192 5.82 -4.75 -4.28
N LEU A 193 5.95 -5.87 -5.01
CA LEU A 193 6.30 -7.17 -4.44
C LEU A 193 7.63 -7.14 -3.69
N ALA A 194 8.66 -6.50 -4.26
CA ALA A 194 9.96 -6.33 -3.59
C ALA A 194 9.85 -5.55 -2.27
N THR A 195 8.94 -4.57 -2.21
CA THR A 195 8.66 -3.82 -0.99
C THR A 195 7.93 -4.67 0.05
N PHE A 196 6.96 -5.50 -0.37
CA PHE A 196 6.26 -6.41 0.54
C PHE A 196 7.16 -7.46 1.17
N VAL A 197 8.18 -7.96 0.46
CA VAL A 197 9.19 -8.86 1.04
C VAL A 197 9.87 -8.22 2.27
N GLN A 198 10.19 -6.93 2.20
CA GLN A 198 10.80 -6.21 3.33
C GLN A 198 9.82 -5.99 4.48
N VAL A 199 8.55 -5.71 4.17
CA VAL A 199 7.50 -5.59 5.20
C VAL A 199 7.35 -6.89 5.97
N ILE A 200 7.35 -8.04 5.29
CA ILE A 200 7.32 -9.36 5.95
C ILE A 200 8.50 -9.50 6.91
N GLY A 201 9.71 -9.10 6.49
CA GLY A 201 10.88 -9.10 7.36
C GLY A 201 10.71 -8.23 8.62
N ILE A 202 10.15 -7.03 8.48
CA ILE A 202 9.82 -6.13 9.61
C ILE A 202 8.80 -6.79 10.52
N SER A 203 7.74 -7.38 9.97
CA SER A 203 6.71 -8.09 10.74
C SER A 203 7.29 -9.24 11.56
N PHE A 204 8.19 -10.06 10.99
CA PHE A 204 8.87 -11.11 11.74
C PHE A 204 9.78 -10.57 12.83
N GLN A 205 10.56 -9.53 12.54
CA GLN A 205 11.36 -8.86 13.58
C GLN A 205 10.51 -8.27 14.70
N SER A 206 9.27 -7.86 14.41
CA SER A 206 8.32 -7.39 15.42
C SER A 206 7.83 -8.53 16.30
N ILE A 207 7.39 -9.63 15.70
CA ILE A 207 6.80 -10.78 16.42
C ILE A 207 7.87 -11.48 17.28
N LEU A 208 9.09 -11.62 16.77
CA LEU A 208 10.19 -12.27 17.47
C LEU A 208 10.76 -11.48 18.66
N ARG A 209 10.28 -10.25 18.92
CA ARG A 209 10.60 -9.49 20.13
C ARG A 209 9.76 -9.91 21.33
N GLU A 210 8.63 -10.56 21.10
CA GLU A 210 7.76 -11.07 22.15
C GLU A 210 8.14 -12.51 22.49
N GLU A 211 7.89 -12.94 23.72
CA GLU A 211 8.02 -14.36 24.10
C GLU A 211 6.93 -15.18 23.41
N LEU A 212 7.33 -16.09 22.51
CA LEU A 212 6.44 -16.95 21.73
C LEU A 212 6.32 -18.33 22.38
N ASN A 213 5.39 -18.47 23.32
CA ASN A 213 5.01 -19.77 23.85
C ASN A 213 4.07 -20.53 22.88
N GLN A 214 3.81 -21.82 23.15
CA GLN A 214 2.95 -22.66 22.31
C GLN A 214 1.55 -22.05 22.11
N HIS A 215 1.04 -21.39 23.14
CA HIS A 215 -0.27 -20.75 23.12
C HIS A 215 -0.31 -19.58 22.12
N ARG A 216 0.60 -18.61 22.23
CA ARG A 216 0.73 -17.47 21.30
C ARG A 216 1.06 -17.90 19.88
N LEU A 217 1.89 -18.94 19.71
CA LEU A 217 2.18 -19.52 18.39
C LEU A 217 0.92 -20.12 17.75
N THR A 218 0.06 -20.75 18.54
CA THR A 218 -1.21 -21.31 18.07
C THR A 218 -2.16 -20.19 17.62
N ILE A 219 -2.30 -19.12 18.41
CA ILE A 219 -3.12 -17.95 18.05
C ILE A 219 -2.62 -17.32 16.74
N LEU A 220 -1.30 -17.12 16.63
CA LEU A 220 -0.65 -16.58 15.44
C LEU A 220 -0.95 -17.44 14.20
N GLY A 221 -0.77 -18.76 14.31
CA GLY A 221 -0.97 -19.70 13.21
C GLY A 221 -2.42 -19.73 12.72
N ILE A 222 -3.39 -19.84 13.63
CA ILE A 222 -4.82 -19.84 13.30
C ILE A 222 -5.20 -18.54 12.60
N SER A 223 -4.83 -17.40 13.20
CA SER A 223 -5.20 -16.08 12.68
C SER A 223 -4.59 -15.81 11.30
N LEU A 224 -3.33 -16.21 11.10
CA LEU A 224 -2.63 -16.02 9.83
C LEU A 224 -3.17 -16.93 8.71
N LEU A 225 -3.45 -18.21 9.00
CA LEU A 225 -3.98 -19.14 8.01
C LEU A 225 -5.40 -18.77 7.58
N ILE A 226 -6.27 -18.42 8.54
CA ILE A 226 -7.66 -18.05 8.22
C ILE A 226 -7.70 -16.74 7.45
N SER A 227 -6.94 -15.72 7.88
CA SER A 227 -6.90 -14.42 7.18
C SER A 227 -6.40 -14.54 5.75
N LEU A 228 -5.34 -15.32 5.50
CA LEU A 228 -4.86 -15.58 4.14
C LEU A 228 -5.86 -16.39 3.34
N GLY A 229 -6.46 -17.44 3.92
CA GLY A 229 -7.44 -18.29 3.26
C GLY A 229 -8.65 -17.49 2.75
N ILE A 230 -9.13 -16.54 3.55
CA ILE A 230 -10.22 -15.63 3.17
C ILE A 230 -9.90 -14.84 1.90
N MET A 231 -8.66 -14.40 1.72
CA MET A 231 -8.26 -13.62 0.53
C MET A 231 -8.23 -14.44 -0.76
N PHE A 232 -8.26 -15.77 -0.67
CA PHE A 232 -8.36 -16.67 -1.84
C PHE A 232 -9.79 -17.10 -2.15
N LEU A 233 -10.77 -16.74 -1.31
CA LEU A 233 -12.17 -17.05 -1.56
C LEU A 233 -12.73 -16.12 -2.65
N PRO A 234 -13.56 -16.64 -3.58
CA PRO A 234 -14.26 -15.81 -4.54
C PRO A 234 -15.29 -14.93 -3.83
N GLU A 235 -15.61 -13.76 -4.40
CA GLU A 235 -16.62 -12.86 -3.83
C GLU A 235 -17.99 -13.54 -3.63
N SER A 236 -18.31 -14.53 -4.46
CA SER A 236 -19.52 -15.36 -4.35
C SER A 236 -19.60 -16.14 -3.04
N ALA A 237 -18.49 -16.40 -2.36
CA ALA A 237 -18.49 -17.04 -1.04
C ALA A 237 -19.17 -16.18 0.03
N PHE A 238 -19.30 -14.86 -0.20
CA PHE A 238 -19.89 -13.91 0.73
C PHE A 238 -21.27 -13.40 0.28
N SER A 239 -21.86 -13.94 -0.79
CA SER A 239 -23.09 -13.41 -1.39
C SER A 239 -24.34 -13.57 -0.52
N GLY A 240 -24.31 -14.47 0.48
CA GLY A 240 -25.40 -14.66 1.45
C GLY A 240 -25.30 -13.79 2.71
N ILE A 241 -24.25 -12.95 2.81
CA ILE A 241 -23.95 -12.14 3.98
C ILE A 241 -24.39 -10.70 3.72
N PRO A 242 -24.90 -9.97 4.73
CA PRO A 242 -25.17 -8.54 4.58
C PRO A 242 -23.95 -7.79 4.04
N SER A 243 -24.16 -6.85 3.11
CA SER A 243 -23.09 -6.07 2.47
C SER A 243 -22.13 -5.43 3.49
N SER A 244 -22.66 -5.05 4.65
CA SER A 244 -21.87 -4.48 5.73
C SER A 244 -20.82 -5.44 6.31
N LEU A 245 -21.20 -6.71 6.52
CA LEU A 245 -20.30 -7.74 7.00
C LEU A 245 -19.38 -8.24 5.88
N GLN A 246 -19.83 -8.20 4.62
CA GLN A 246 -19.02 -8.61 3.47
C GLN A 246 -17.73 -7.78 3.37
N TYR A 247 -17.76 -6.48 3.64
CA TYR A 247 -16.55 -5.64 3.64
C TYR A 247 -15.52 -6.04 4.69
N VAL A 248 -15.98 -6.50 5.86
CA VAL A 248 -15.10 -6.94 6.95
C VAL A 248 -14.60 -8.35 6.68
N LEU A 249 -15.50 -9.27 6.36
CA LEU A 249 -15.22 -10.69 6.24
C LEU A 249 -14.47 -11.07 4.96
N SER A 250 -14.54 -10.26 3.90
CA SER A 250 -13.71 -10.43 2.70
C SER A 250 -12.29 -9.87 2.87
N ASN A 251 -12.03 -9.15 3.96
CA ASN A 251 -10.74 -8.52 4.22
C ASN A 251 -9.90 -9.36 5.20
N GLY A 252 -8.91 -10.07 4.68
CA GLY A 252 -8.03 -10.92 5.49
C GLY A 252 -7.35 -10.18 6.64
N LEU A 253 -6.89 -8.93 6.43
CA LEU A 253 -6.25 -8.15 7.49
C LEU A 253 -7.20 -7.89 8.68
N LEU A 254 -8.43 -7.47 8.40
CA LEU A 254 -9.42 -7.23 9.46
C LEU A 254 -9.77 -8.52 10.19
N VAL A 255 -10.09 -9.59 9.45
CA VAL A 255 -10.46 -10.86 10.06
C VAL A 255 -9.32 -11.42 10.90
N GLY A 256 -8.09 -11.39 10.39
CA GLY A 256 -6.90 -11.80 11.15
C GLY A 256 -6.72 -11.00 12.43
N THR A 257 -6.85 -9.67 12.35
CA THR A 257 -6.74 -8.79 13.52
C THR A 257 -7.82 -9.09 14.56
N MET A 258 -9.07 -9.28 14.12
CA MET A 258 -10.18 -9.63 15.02
C MET A 258 -9.96 -11.01 15.66
N LEU A 259 -9.51 -12.00 14.90
CA LEU A 259 -9.22 -13.34 15.41
C LEU A 259 -8.14 -13.33 16.48
N VAL A 260 -7.03 -12.61 16.28
CA VAL A 260 -5.97 -12.48 17.29
C VAL A 260 -6.55 -11.89 18.58
N ILE A 261 -7.26 -10.77 18.49
CA ILE A 261 -7.84 -10.09 19.66
C ILE A 261 -8.82 -11.01 20.40
N LEU A 262 -9.70 -11.70 19.67
CA LEU A 262 -10.69 -12.59 20.27
C LEU A 262 -10.02 -13.78 20.94
N LEU A 263 -9.12 -14.47 20.24
CA LEU A 263 -8.43 -15.64 20.78
C LEU A 263 -7.58 -15.29 22.00
N GLU A 264 -6.88 -14.16 21.98
CA GLU A 264 -6.10 -13.68 23.12
C GLU A 264 -6.96 -13.30 24.33
N GLN A 265 -8.20 -12.83 24.11
CA GLN A 265 -9.14 -12.54 25.19
C GLN A 265 -9.86 -13.77 25.76
N PHE A 266 -10.20 -14.75 24.92
CA PHE A 266 -10.91 -15.96 25.34
C PHE A 266 -9.97 -17.01 25.91
N TRP A 267 -8.78 -17.14 25.34
CA TRP A 267 -7.77 -18.08 25.78
C TRP A 267 -6.73 -17.37 26.63
N LYS A 268 -7.16 -16.89 27.80
CA LYS A 268 -6.24 -16.32 28.79
C LYS A 268 -5.46 -17.46 29.45
N GLU A 269 -4.14 -17.30 29.52
CA GLU A 269 -3.26 -18.14 30.33
C GLU A 269 -3.63 -18.10 31.81
#